data_AF-X1CTN1-F1
#
_entry.id   AF-X1CTN1-F1
#
_cell.length_a   1.000
_cell.length_b   1.000
_cell.length_c   1.000
_cell.angle_alpha   90.00
_cell.angle_beta   90.00
_cell.angle_gamma   90.00
#
_symmetry.space_group_name_H-M   'P 1'
#
loop_
_entity.id
_entity.type
_entity.pdbx_description
1 polymer ?
#
loop_
_entity_poly.entity_id
_entity_poly.type
_entity_poly.pdbx_seq_one_letter_code
_entity_poly.pdbx_strand_id
1 'polypeptide(L)' 'MKVLAISAHPDDLELLCAGTLVKFKKQGAEVFTCHVCDGNKGSKVYSSEELVKIRRKEALESVKLIVAT' A
#
# COMPACT_ATOMS: atom_id res chain seq x y z
N MET A 1 16.88 5.89 9.60
CA MET A 1 15.61 6.65 9.71
C MET A 1 14.46 5.69 9.54
N LYS A 2 13.32 5.91 10.22
CA LYS A 2 12.10 5.10 10.05
C LYS A 2 10.99 5.97 9.45
N VAL A 3 10.30 5.47 8.44
CA VAL A 3 9.22 6.18 7.71
C VAL A 3 7.97 5.32 7.76
N LEU A 4 6.87 5.87 8.27
CA LEU A 4 5.54 5.26 8.20
C LEU A 4 4.67 6.05 7.22
N ALA A 5 4.22 5.41 6.16
CA ALA A 5 3.27 5.97 5.21
C ALA A 5 1.86 5.49 5.55
N ILE A 6 0.94 6.43 5.77
CA ILE A 6 -0.44 6.15 6.17
C ILE A 6 -1.37 6.64 5.07
N SER A 7 -2.29 5.78 4.64
CA SER A 7 -3.37 6.14 3.71
C SER A 7 -4.73 5.60 4.14
N ALA A 8 -5.78 6.10 3.50
CA ALA A 8 -7.14 5.62 3.78
C ALA A 8 -7.31 4.20 3.23
N HIS A 9 -7.03 4.00 1.94
CA HIS A 9 -7.28 2.75 1.25
C HIS A 9 -5.96 2.10 0.79
N PRO A 10 -5.96 0.77 0.55
CA PRO A 10 -5.00 0.16 -0.36
C PRO A 10 -5.06 0.90 -1.71
N ASP A 11 -3.95 1.03 -2.45
CA ASP A 11 -3.71 1.86 -3.67
C ASP A 11 -3.31 3.32 -3.48
N ASP A 12 -3.75 3.98 -2.41
CA ASP A 12 -3.47 5.41 -2.21
C ASP A 12 -1.95 5.67 -2.16
N LEU A 13 -1.20 4.79 -1.49
CA LEU A 13 0.25 4.97 -1.36
C LEU A 13 0.96 4.83 -2.70
N GLU A 14 0.52 3.86 -3.51
CA GLU A 14 1.01 3.57 -4.84
C GLU A 14 0.82 4.76 -5.78
N LEU A 15 -0.39 5.32 -5.77
CA LEU A 15 -0.79 6.40 -6.67
C LEU A 15 -0.22 7.75 -6.24
N LEU A 16 -0.17 8.02 -4.93
CA LEU A 16 0.10 9.37 -4.43
C LEU A 16 1.56 9.59 -4.03
N CYS A 17 2.28 8.55 -3.59
CA CYS A 17 3.59 8.75 -2.96
C CYS A 17 4.64 7.64 -3.14
N ALA A 18 4.40 6.62 -3.97
CA ALA A 18 5.34 5.50 -4.12
C ALA A 18 6.78 5.94 -4.47
N GLY A 19 6.93 6.92 -5.37
CA GLY A 19 8.25 7.45 -5.74
C GLY A 19 9.01 8.04 -4.55
N THR A 20 8.31 8.70 -3.63
CA THR A 20 8.89 9.24 -2.39
C THR A 20 9.31 8.12 -1.44
N LEU A 21 8.50 7.07 -1.30
CA LEU A 21 8.83 5.91 -0.46
C LEU A 21 10.07 5.17 -0.99
N VAL A 22 10.15 4.95 -2.31
CA VAL A 22 11.34 4.38 -2.96
C VAL A 22 12.57 5.26 -2.74
N LYS A 23 12.43 6.59 -2.84
CA LYS A 23 13.55 7.51 -2.57
C LYS A 23 14.06 7.36 -1.13
N PHE A 24 13.18 7.28 -0.14
CA PHE A 24 13.59 7.06 1.24
C PHE A 24 14.25 5.69 1.43
N LYS A 25 13.70 4.64 0.80
CA LYS A 25 14.29 3.30 0.84
C LYS A 25 15.72 3.30 0.30
N LYS A 26 15.95 3.93 -0.85
CA LYS A 26 17.29 4.10 -1.46
C LYS A 26 18.27 4.91 -0.60
N GLN A 27 17.75 5.77 0.27
CA GLN A 27 18.55 6.50 1.27
C GLN A 27 18.82 5.70 2.55
N GLY A 28 18.44 4.42 2.59
CA GLY A 28 18.64 3.54 3.75
C GLY A 28 17.57 3.67 4.84
N ALA A 29 16.41 4.27 4.54
CA ALA A 29 15.31 4.29 5.49
C ALA A 29 14.61 2.92 5.58
N GLU A 30 14.12 2.61 6.77
CA GLU A 30 13.18 1.52 7.00
C GLU A 30 11.76 2.06 6.75
N VAL A 31 11.08 1.54 5.73
CA VAL A 31 9.77 2.03 5.27
C VAL A 31 8.68 1.05 5.70
N PHE A 32 7.64 1.59 6.32
CA PHE A 32 6.44 0.89 6.75
C PHE A 32 5.22 1.51 6.07
N THR A 33 4.20 0.70 5.81
CA THR A 33 2.93 1.15 5.26
C THR A 33 1.76 0.78 6.18
N CYS A 34 0.76 1.65 6.23
CA CYS A 34 -0.47 1.43 6.98
C CYS A 34 -1.66 1.93 6.15
N HIS A 35 -2.63 1.05 5.93
CA HIS A 35 -3.93 1.41 5.36
C HIS A 35 -4.94 1.40 6.50
N VAL A 36 -5.69 2.49 6.65
CA VAL A 36 -6.70 2.62 7.70
C VAL A 36 -7.93 1.76 7.41
N CYS A 37 -8.28 1.63 6.12
CA CYS A 37 -9.39 0.84 5.63
C CYS A 37 -8.89 -0.39 4.85
N ASP A 38 -9.77 -1.38 4.68
CA ASP A 38 -9.52 -2.58 3.88
C ASP A 38 -9.92 -2.42 2.39
N GLY A 39 -10.55 -1.28 2.05
CA GLY A 39 -11.01 -0.95 0.71
C GLY A 39 -12.19 -1.80 0.20
N ASN A 40 -13.01 -2.36 1.09
CA ASN A 40 -14.08 -3.30 0.76
C ASN A 40 -15.28 -2.76 -0.05
N LYS A 41 -15.32 -1.45 -0.35
CA LYS A 41 -16.37 -0.80 -1.18
C LYS A 41 -15.90 -0.37 -2.58
N GLY A 42 -14.65 -0.68 -2.96
CA GLY A 42 -14.05 -0.26 -4.22
C GLY A 42 -14.46 -1.04 -5.46
N SER A 43 -15.47 -1.92 -5.40
CA SER A 43 -15.88 -2.76 -6.54
C SER A 43 -17.39 -2.75 -6.75
N LYS A 44 -17.79 -2.87 -8.03
CA LYS A 44 -19.16 -3.16 -8.47
C LYS A 44 -19.35 -4.64 -8.87
N VAL A 45 -18.29 -5.44 -8.83
CA VAL A 45 -18.27 -6.83 -9.34
C VAL A 45 -18.07 -7.83 -8.22
N TYR A 46 -17.15 -7.55 -7.29
CA TYR A 46 -16.87 -8.42 -6.15
C TYR A 46 -17.70 -8.03 -4.92
N SER A 47 -18.05 -9.01 -4.09
CA SER A 47 -18.55 -8.74 -2.75
C SER A 47 -17.51 -8.03 -1.89
N SER A 48 -17.95 -7.41 -0.79
CA SER A 48 -17.03 -6.75 0.15
C SER A 48 -16.02 -7.75 0.73
N GLU A 49 -16.44 -8.96 1.11
CA GLU A 49 -15.56 -9.97 1.70
C GLU A 49 -14.50 -10.48 0.72
N GLU A 50 -14.88 -10.69 -0.55
CA GLU A 50 -13.93 -11.08 -1.60
C GLU A 50 -12.93 -9.96 -1.89
N LEU A 51 -13.44 -8.73 -1.98
CA LEU A 51 -12.63 -7.57 -2.31
C LEU A 51 -11.54 -7.33 -1.26
N VAL A 52 -11.83 -7.45 0.04
CA VAL A 52 -10.82 -7.33 1.11
C VAL A 52 -9.63 -8.27 0.89
N LYS A 53 -9.90 -9.53 0.52
CA LYS A 53 -8.84 -10.53 0.30
C LYS A 53 -7.99 -10.16 -0.91
N ILE A 54 -8.63 -9.71 -1.98
CA ILE A 54 -7.97 -9.24 -3.20
C ILE A 54 -7.08 -8.04 -2.88
N ARG A 55 -7.65 -6.98 -2.29
CA ARG A 55 -6.94 -5.74 -1.98
C ARG A 55 -5.79 -5.94 -1.01
N ARG A 56 -5.95 -6.82 -0.01
CA ARG A 56 -4.86 -7.17 0.90
C ARG A 56 -3.69 -7.81 0.16
N LYS A 57 -3.96 -8.71 -0.79
CA LYS A 57 -2.91 -9.33 -1.60
C LYS A 57 -2.22 -8.30 -2.49
N GLU A 58 -2.99 -7.44 -3.15
CA GLU A 58 -2.46 -6.35 -3.99
C GLU A 58 -1.53 -5.41 -3.20
N ALA A 59 -1.97 -4.96 -2.02
CA ALA A 59 -1.17 -4.09 -1.15
C ALA A 59 0.15 -4.76 -0.72
N LEU A 60 0.12 -6.05 -0.37
CA LEU A 60 1.31 -6.79 0.01
C LEU A 60 2.30 -6.94 -1.16
N GLU A 61 1.82 -7.23 -2.36
CA GLU A 61 2.68 -7.31 -3.55
C GLU A 61 3.27 -5.94 -3.92
N SER A 62 2.49 -4.88 -3.80
CA SER A 62 2.96 -3.52 -4.06
C SER A 62 4.07 -3.08 -3.11
N VAL A 63 3.88 -3.29 -1.80
CA VAL A 63 4.90 -2.96 -0.79
C VAL A 63 6.21 -3.72 -1.05
N LYS A 64 6.15 -4.99 -1.50
CA LYS A 64 7.36 -5.73 -1.88
C LYS A 64 8.13 -5.03 -2.99
N LEU A 65 7.45 -4.47 -4.00
CA LEU A 65 8.11 -3.71 -5.07
C LEU A 65 8.77 -2.43 -4.54
N ILE A 66 8.06 -1.68 -3.70
CA ILE A 66 8.58 -0.45 -3.09
C ILE A 66 9.82 -0.73 -2.23
N VAL A 67 9.82 -1.84 -1.48
CA VAL A 67 10.91 -2.20 -0.56
C VAL A 67 12.06 -2.94 -1.28
N ALA A 68 11.81 -3.60 -2.41
CA ALA A 68 12.84 -4.29 -3.20
C ALA A 68 13.74 -3.34 -4.01
N THR A 69 13.34 -2.07 -4.16
CA THR A 69 14.03 -1.06 -4.99
C THR A 69 14.95 -0.16 -4.15
#